data_AF-A0A832ZDD8-F1
#
_entry.id   AF-A0A832ZDD8-F1
#
_cell.length_a   1.000
_cell.length_b   1.000
_cell.length_c   1.000
_cell.angle_alpha   90.00
_cell.angle_beta   90.00
_cell.angle_gamma   90.00
#
_symmetry.space_group_name_H-M   'P 1'
#
loop_
_entity.id
_entity.type
_entity.pdbx_description
1 polymer ?
#
loop_
_entity_poly.entity_id
_entity_poly.type
_entity_poly.pdbx_seq_one_letter_code
_entity_poly.pdbx_strand_id
1 'polypeptide(L)'
;MLYSQFIGLLFWLLLLYVVFEPMIRVKRLQAARIDMIRRIEEKYGWRVVTMIHREETISFLGIPVRRFIDIEDSEAIIRAIRTTPPDKPIALILHTPGGLVLAATQ
;
A
#
# COMPACT_ATOMS: atom_id res chain seq x y z
N MET A 1 23.69 40.06 -6.81
CA MET A 1 24.11 38.98 -5.88
C MET A 1 22.91 38.30 -5.20
N LEU A 2 22.00 39.05 -4.55
CA LEU A 2 20.83 38.51 -3.84
C LEU A 2 19.89 37.64 -4.70
N TYR A 3 19.62 38.07 -5.95
CA TYR A 3 18.71 37.36 -6.86
C TYR A 3 19.21 35.96 -7.26
N SER A 4 20.53 35.83 -7.46
CA SER A 4 21.16 34.55 -7.79
C SER A 4 21.11 33.57 -6.61
N GLN A 5 21.30 34.06 -5.38
CA GLN A 5 21.17 33.27 -4.16
C GLN A 5 19.74 32.74 -3.97
N PHE A 6 18.74 33.59 -4.24
CA PHE A 6 17.33 33.20 -4.16
C PHE A 6 16.95 32.13 -5.19
N ILE A 7 17.42 32.28 -6.44
CA ILE A 7 17.21 31.27 -7.50
C ILE A 7 17.88 29.94 -7.12
N GLY A 8 19.10 29.98 -6.61
CA GLY A 8 19.82 28.79 -6.16
C GLY A 8 19.08 28.05 -5.03
N LEU A 9 18.55 28.79 -4.05
CA LEU A 9 17.73 28.20 -2.97
C LEU A 9 16.48 27.52 -3.53
N LEU A 10 15.75 28.19 -4.42
CA LEU A 10 14.53 27.63 -5.01
C LEU A 10 14.82 26.37 -5.84
N PHE A 11 15.94 26.37 -6.58
CA PHE A 11 16.39 25.19 -7.32
C PHE A 11 16.66 23.99 -6.39
N TRP A 12 17.39 24.20 -5.29
CA TRP A 12 17.66 23.12 -4.32
C TRP A 12 16.39 22.65 -3.61
N LEU A 13 15.46 23.54 -3.29
CA LEU A 13 14.16 23.18 -2.72
C LEU A 13 13.32 22.34 -3.70
N LEU A 14 13.30 22.72 -4.98
CA LEU A 14 12.61 21.97 -6.02
C LEU A 14 13.25 20.58 -6.21
N LEU A 15 14.58 20.51 -6.25
CA LEU A 15 15.30 19.24 -6.36
C LEU A 15 14.98 18.33 -5.18
N LEU A 16 15.00 18.88 -3.95
CA LEU A 16 14.65 18.15 -2.75
C LEU A 16 13.20 17.65 -2.78
N TYR A 17 12.26 18.51 -3.18
CA TYR A 17 10.85 18.13 -3.33
C TYR A 17 10.67 16.95 -4.29
N VAL A 18 11.30 17.00 -5.45
CA VAL A 18 11.22 15.95 -6.47
C VAL A 18 11.80 14.62 -5.96
N VAL A 19 12.86 14.66 -5.16
CA VAL A 19 13.45 13.46 -4.54
C VAL A 19 12.48 12.82 -3.52
N PHE A 20 11.73 13.62 -2.76
CA PHE A 20 10.81 13.11 -1.72
C PHE A 20 9.39 12.79 -2.20
N GLU A 21 8.92 13.37 -3.30
CA GLU A 21 7.60 13.12 -3.88
C GLU A 21 7.19 11.63 -3.96
N PRO A 22 8.03 10.70 -4.47
CA PRO A 22 7.61 9.32 -4.66
C PRO A 22 7.31 8.61 -3.33
N MET A 23 8.05 8.93 -2.26
CA MET A 23 7.80 8.37 -0.93
C MET A 23 6.44 8.82 -0.38
N ILE A 24 6.08 10.09 -0.60
CA ILE A 24 4.79 10.64 -0.18
C ILE A 24 3.65 9.98 -0.97
N ARG A 25 3.83 9.77 -2.29
CA ARG A 25 2.83 9.13 -3.15
C ARG A 25 2.49 7.72 -2.68
N VAL A 26 3.50 6.90 -2.37
CA VAL A 26 3.30 5.52 -1.88
C VAL A 26 2.50 5.52 -0.58
N LYS A 27 2.85 6.39 0.38
CA LYS A 27 2.11 6.50 1.65
C LYS A 27 0.66 6.93 1.46
N ARG A 28 0.41 7.90 0.57
CA ARG A 28 -0.96 8.34 0.24
C ARG A 28 -1.79 7.21 -0.37
N LEU A 29 -1.19 6.41 -1.24
CA LEU A 29 -1.85 5.27 -1.87
C LEU A 29 -2.21 4.18 -0.84
N GLN A 30 -1.30 3.87 0.09
CA GLN A 30 -1.56 2.94 1.19
C GLN A 30 -2.70 3.45 2.09
N ALA A 31 -2.68 4.73 2.48
CA ALA A 31 -3.74 5.33 3.28
C ALA A 31 -5.10 5.26 2.57
N ALA A 32 -5.14 5.60 1.28
CA ALA A 32 -6.37 5.55 0.50
C ALA A 32 -6.97 4.14 0.42
N ARG A 33 -6.14 3.09 0.38
CA ARG A 33 -6.61 1.69 0.42
C ARG A 33 -7.21 1.32 1.75
N ILE A 34 -6.54 1.68 2.85
CA ILE A 34 -7.05 1.42 4.20
C ILE A 34 -8.38 2.16 4.40
N ASP A 35 -8.47 3.41 3.97
CA ASP A 35 -9.70 4.19 4.04
C ASP A 35 -10.83 3.56 3.21
N MET A 36 -10.51 3.03 2.01
CA MET A 36 -11.49 2.32 1.19
C MET A 36 -12.00 1.05 1.86
N ILE A 37 -11.11 0.24 2.43
CA ILE A 37 -11.45 -0.96 3.19
C ILE A 37 -12.37 -0.57 4.37
N ARG A 38 -11.98 0.46 5.13
CA ARG A 38 -12.76 0.95 6.28
C ARG A 38 -14.17 1.38 5.88
N ARG A 39 -14.33 2.08 4.75
CA ARG A 39 -15.65 2.47 4.24
C ARG A 39 -16.51 1.27 3.88
N ILE A 40 -15.92 0.19 3.35
CA ILE A 40 -16.64 -1.05 3.06
C ILE A 40 -17.07 -1.72 4.37
N GLU A 41 -16.19 -1.80 5.35
CA GLU A 41 -16.51 -2.33 6.68
C GLU A 41 -17.63 -1.56 7.37
N GLU A 42 -17.57 -0.22 7.35
CA GLU A 42 -18.60 0.67 7.89
C GLU A 42 -19.94 0.48 7.17
N LYS A 43 -19.91 0.34 5.83
CA LYS A 43 -21.12 0.20 5.00
C LYS A 43 -21.86 -1.12 5.23
N TYR A 44 -21.14 -2.23 5.34
CA TYR A 44 -21.75 -3.57 5.43
C TYR A 44 -21.75 -4.13 6.86
N GLY A 45 -21.07 -3.49 7.80
CA GLY A 45 -20.88 -4.01 9.16
C GLY A 45 -19.97 -5.23 9.22
N TRP A 46 -19.20 -5.50 8.16
CA TRP A 46 -18.33 -6.68 8.04
C TRP A 46 -16.90 -6.38 8.48
N ARG A 47 -16.13 -7.42 8.75
CA ARG A 47 -14.66 -7.35 8.77
C ARG A 47 -14.17 -7.64 7.36
N VAL A 48 -13.42 -6.73 6.76
CA VAL A 48 -12.83 -6.95 5.44
C VAL A 48 -11.38 -7.34 5.64
N VAL A 49 -11.02 -8.52 5.15
CA VAL A 49 -9.65 -9.05 5.15
C VAL A 49 -9.22 -9.20 3.69
N THR A 50 -8.06 -8.67 3.33
CA THR A 50 -7.57 -8.70 1.95
C THR A 50 -6.24 -9.44 1.86
N MET A 51 -6.10 -10.32 0.88
CA MET A 51 -4.83 -10.87 0.41
C MET A 51 -4.71 -10.52 -1.07
N ILE A 52 -4.02 -9.44 -1.38
CA ILE A 52 -3.80 -8.88 -2.71
C ILE A 52 -2.30 -8.86 -3.01
N HIS A 53 -1.82 -9.91 -3.66
CA HIS A 53 -0.51 -9.91 -4.29
C HIS A 53 -0.58 -9.17 -5.63
N ARG A 54 0.29 -8.18 -5.83
CA ARG A 54 0.31 -7.34 -7.03
C ARG A 54 1.72 -6.82 -7.29
N GLU A 55 2.00 -6.45 -8.52
CA GLU A 55 3.26 -5.78 -8.85
C GLU A 55 2.98 -4.29 -9.09
N GLU A 56 3.25 -3.44 -8.10
CA GLU A 56 3.21 -1.98 -8.32
C GLU A 56 4.58 -1.45 -8.69
N THR A 57 4.60 -0.68 -9.76
CA THR A 57 5.81 -0.01 -10.24
C THR A 57 6.00 1.28 -9.46
N ILE A 58 7.12 1.40 -8.74
CA ILE A 58 7.52 2.66 -8.11
C ILE A 58 8.41 3.41 -9.11
N SER A 59 7.99 4.60 -9.49
CA SER A 59 8.75 5.49 -10.37
C SER A 59 9.53 6.53 -9.57
N PHE A 60 10.79 6.73 -9.92
CA PHE A 60 11.59 7.88 -9.47
C PHE A 60 11.93 8.71 -10.72
N LEU A 61 11.60 10.01 -10.72
CA LEU A 61 11.85 10.88 -11.88
C LEU A 61 11.26 10.37 -13.22
N GLY A 62 10.18 9.58 -13.19
CA GLY A 62 9.58 8.97 -14.38
C GLY A 62 10.26 7.68 -14.86
N ILE A 63 11.35 7.26 -14.23
CA ILE A 63 12.03 5.98 -14.50
C ILE A 63 11.52 4.94 -13.49
N PRO A 64 11.04 3.76 -13.95
CA PRO A 64 10.64 2.69 -13.05
C PRO A 64 11.89 2.14 -12.34
N VAL A 65 11.95 2.25 -11.00
CA VAL A 65 13.13 1.83 -10.23
C VAL A 65 12.98 0.38 -9.76
N ARG A 66 11.80 -0.02 -9.29
CA ARG A 66 11.50 -1.38 -8.79
C ARG A 66 10.01 -1.71 -8.93
N ARG A 67 9.72 -3.01 -9.12
CA ARG A 67 8.37 -3.60 -9.03
C ARG A 67 8.28 -4.41 -7.75
N PHE A 68 7.53 -3.98 -6.74
CA PHE A 68 7.15 -4.86 -5.63
C PHE A 68 5.87 -4.35 -4.95
N ILE A 69 4.87 -5.23 -4.83
CA ILE A 69 4.03 -5.36 -3.64
C ILE A 69 4.08 -6.83 -3.23
N ASP A 70 4.34 -7.06 -1.95
CA ASP A 70 4.54 -8.38 -1.39
C ASP A 70 3.20 -9.03 -0.98
N ILE A 71 3.24 -10.35 -0.85
CA ILE A 71 2.16 -11.21 -0.38
C ILE A 71 1.73 -10.74 1.02
N GLU A 72 0.43 -10.48 1.26
CA GLU A 72 -0.04 -10.35 2.64
C GLU A 72 0.13 -11.69 3.37
N ASP A 73 0.81 -11.63 4.51
CA ASP A 73 1.11 -12.79 5.35
C ASP A 73 -0.18 -13.53 5.77
N SER A 74 -0.22 -14.84 5.50
CA SER A 74 -1.28 -15.76 5.95
C SER A 74 -1.49 -15.70 7.46
N GLU A 75 -0.45 -15.49 8.27
CA GLU A 75 -0.57 -15.32 9.72
C GLU A 75 -1.39 -14.08 10.08
N ALA A 76 -1.21 -12.98 9.35
CA ALA A 76 -1.96 -11.74 9.57
C ALA A 76 -3.46 -11.96 9.26
N ILE A 77 -3.76 -12.76 8.25
CA ILE A 77 -5.14 -13.16 7.89
C ILE A 77 -5.74 -14.04 8.96
N ILE A 78 -5.04 -15.09 9.40
CA ILE A 78 -5.51 -15.97 10.48
C ILE A 78 -5.72 -15.18 11.76
N ARG A 79 -4.83 -14.23 12.08
CA ARG A 79 -4.99 -13.32 13.22
C ARG A 79 -6.22 -12.43 13.06
N ALA A 80 -6.45 -11.87 11.88
CA ALA A 80 -7.63 -11.05 11.60
C ALA A 80 -8.93 -11.86 11.78
N ILE A 81 -8.95 -13.10 11.30
CA ILE A 81 -10.09 -14.02 11.47
C ILE A 81 -10.30 -14.34 12.96
N ARG A 82 -9.24 -14.74 13.69
CA ARG A 82 -9.32 -15.11 15.12
C ARG A 82 -9.68 -13.95 16.04
N THR A 83 -9.35 -12.71 15.65
CA THR A 83 -9.67 -11.49 16.42
C THR A 83 -10.98 -10.84 16.01
N THR A 84 -11.68 -11.37 15.00
CA THR A 84 -12.99 -10.89 14.61
C THR A 84 -14.06 -11.45 15.55
N PRO A 85 -14.97 -10.60 16.09
CA PRO A 85 -16.08 -11.06 16.90
C PRO A 85 -16.92 -12.13 16.19
N PRO A 86 -17.43 -13.14 16.90
CA PRO A 86 -18.14 -14.28 16.29
C PRO A 86 -19.45 -13.88 15.60
N ASP A 87 -20.03 -12.74 15.98
CA ASP A 87 -21.24 -12.14 15.42
C ASP A 87 -20.98 -11.24 14.20
N LYS A 88 -19.71 -10.99 13.85
CA LYS A 88 -19.34 -10.10 12.75
C LYS A 88 -18.95 -10.90 11.48
N PRO A 89 -19.66 -10.75 10.35
CA PRO A 89 -19.31 -11.45 9.11
C PRO A 89 -17.94 -11.01 8.57
N ILE A 90 -17.23 -11.94 7.93
CA ILE A 90 -15.92 -11.70 7.32
C ILE A 90 -16.06 -11.72 5.80
N ALA A 91 -15.61 -10.66 5.15
CA ALA A 91 -15.37 -10.63 3.71
C ALA A 91 -13.87 -10.81 3.46
N LEU A 92 -13.49 -11.96 2.92
CA LEU A 92 -12.13 -12.24 2.46
C LEU A 92 -12.01 -11.92 0.97
N ILE A 93 -11.19 -10.93 0.64
CA ILE A 93 -10.90 -10.54 -0.75
C ILE A 93 -9.54 -11.14 -1.12
N LEU A 94 -9.56 -12.14 -2.00
CA LEU A 94 -8.37 -12.85 -2.46
C LEU A 94 -8.03 -12.43 -3.89
N HIS A 95 -6.83 -11.91 -4.08
CA HIS A 95 -6.23 -11.62 -5.36
C HIS A 95 -4.79 -12.10 -5.31
N THR A 96 -4.55 -13.28 -5.86
CA THR A 96 -3.23 -13.93 -5.86
C THR A 96 -2.84 -14.26 -7.30
N PRO A 97 -1.53 -14.36 -7.59
CA PRO A 97 -1.03 -14.74 -8.92
C PRO A 97 -1.26 -16.23 -9.24
N GLY A 98 -1.74 -17.04 -8.28
CA GLY A 98 -1.78 -18.50 -8.37
C GLY A 98 -0.41 -19.17 -8.12
N GLY A 99 -0.26 -20.44 -8.52
CA GLY A 99 1.00 -21.21 -8.44
C GLY A 99 0.97 -22.42 -7.51
N LEU A 100 1.74 -23.47 -7.84
CA LEU A 100 1.72 -24.78 -7.19
C LEU A 100 2.20 -24.72 -5.71
N VAL A 101 1.31 -25.11 -4.80
CA VAL A 101 1.61 -25.88 -3.58
C VAL A 101 2.81 -25.40 -2.76
N LEU A 102 2.68 -24.30 -2.00
CA LEU A 102 3.64 -24.02 -0.90
C LEU A 102 3.01 -23.44 0.38
N ALA A 103 1.76 -22.97 0.37
CA ALA A 103 1.11 -22.40 1.57
C ALA A 103 0.19 -23.36 2.34
N ALA A 104 -0.13 -24.54 1.79
CA ALA A 104 -0.97 -25.54 2.46
C ALA A 104 -0.17 -26.58 3.27
N THR A 105 1.16 -26.43 3.33
CA THR A 105 2.07 -27.43 3.94
C THR A 105 2.69 -26.94 5.26
N GLN A 106 2.26 -25.80 5.82
CA GLN A 106 2.69 -25.35 7.14
C GLN A 106 1.51 -24.92 8.01
#